data_AF-A0A934EYL1-F1
#
_entry.id   AF-A0A934EYL1-F1
#
_cell.length_a   1.000
_cell.length_b   1.000
_cell.length_c   1.000
_cell.angle_alpha   90.00
_cell.angle_beta   90.00
_cell.angle_gamma   90.00
#
_symmetry.space_group_name_H-M   'P 1'
#
loop_
_entity.id
_entity.type
_entity.pdbx_description
1 polymer ?
#
loop_
_entity_poly.entity_id
_entity_poly.type
_entity_poly.pdbx_seq_one_letter_code
_entity_poly.pdbx_strand_id
1 'polypeptide(L)'
;MTRILTLITALLLALFAGISCTLAAANPAHAPNLDGQTPHLDGPTVIAQGAFPSPACDGKLQSYVVYASAQTATDKPQPMAVYVRGLPGERIGTASDEELIKGFLADGLLVTVVDYQGLAAWGGVGRTAYDECTMLYVTFGASKHTPPTIIDLHRPVATKVNYEKGILTFRKANRTWMVNPDWVYVVPSGHTIIRNIEVMNLPYPAPKDRVRMDLIAPARPKQPVPTILELSSNDPDKVEQKLFNYNSPYVFSYGVSGYAVAIMGHVYERALDPKDTQTPIGRYFSEHKAIRMLRGRKAEWGLSGKVGMMGISKSSYRTLLTAAKRTGDKPSLKASELDQYPWSFFYRGVLYPSLLKNYKEEIQAKLVPFKVDPQTVNGVAEELDLGPYAKESDCPDVIMCSDGGPAFAVALPYLTDRLPPTIYNLGGSSGKIGRRIGHCVAEPVRDAIRARGAEEFLYVHEPKLYHEFNWYRYDEFKAFFDKQLQPEHKHE
;
A
#
# COMPACT_ATOMS: atom_id res chain seq x y z
N MET A 1 48.52 30.98 33.94
CA MET A 1 48.46 30.30 32.62
C MET A 1 47.43 29.17 32.56
N THR A 2 47.33 28.31 33.58
CA THR A 2 46.45 27.13 33.56
C THR A 2 44.96 27.45 33.35
N ARG A 3 44.43 28.52 33.95
CA ARG A 3 43.03 28.94 33.79
C ARG A 3 42.70 29.51 32.39
N ILE A 4 43.68 30.10 31.71
CA ILE A 4 43.51 30.62 30.35
C ILE A 4 43.47 29.45 29.36
N LEU A 5 44.28 28.41 29.60
CA LEU A 5 44.28 27.21 28.79
C LEU A 5 42.94 26.46 28.88
N THR A 6 42.36 26.31 30.08
CA THR A 6 41.05 25.66 30.26
C THR A 6 39.92 26.41 29.57
N LEU A 7 39.96 27.76 29.57
CA LEU A 7 38.95 28.58 28.90
C LEU A 7 39.06 28.47 27.37
N ILE A 8 40.27 28.43 26.82
CA ILE A 8 40.52 28.25 25.38
C ILE A 8 40.11 26.85 24.93
N THR A 9 40.38 25.80 25.72
CA THR A 9 39.94 24.44 25.39
C THR A 9 38.41 24.30 25.44
N ALA A 10 37.73 24.95 26.39
CA ALA A 10 36.28 24.97 26.45
C ALA A 10 35.65 25.76 25.28
N LEU A 11 36.25 26.89 24.88
CA LEU A 11 35.79 27.66 23.72
C LEU A 11 35.98 26.89 22.41
N LEU A 12 37.10 26.17 22.26
CA LEU A 12 37.37 25.33 21.08
C LEU A 12 36.42 24.13 21.01
N LEU A 13 36.11 23.49 22.15
CA LEU A 13 35.10 22.41 22.21
C LEU A 13 33.69 22.91 21.86
N ALA A 14 33.32 24.13 22.27
CA ALA A 14 32.05 24.74 21.90
C ALA A 14 31.99 25.14 20.41
N LEU A 15 33.12 25.59 19.83
CA LEU A 15 33.24 25.86 18.40
C LEU A 15 33.19 24.57 17.55
N PHE A 16 33.74 23.46 18.04
CA PHE A 16 33.62 22.16 17.37
C PHE A 16 32.23 21.54 17.50
N ALA A 17 31.50 21.78 18.59
CA ALA A 17 30.12 21.35 18.73
C ALA A 17 29.14 22.17 17.86
N GLY A 18 29.46 23.43 17.55
CA GLY A 18 28.64 24.31 16.72
C GLY A 18 28.79 24.16 15.21
N ILE A 19 29.86 23.50 14.74
CA ILE A 19 30.16 23.35 13.29
C ILE A 19 29.63 22.02 12.71
N SER A 20 29.09 21.12 13.53
CA SER A 20 28.54 19.82 13.06
C SER A 20 27.05 19.84 12.67
N CYS A 21 26.41 21.00 12.47
CA CYS A 21 24.99 21.07 12.09
C CYS A 21 24.67 21.71 10.72
N THR A 22 25.66 21.92 9.86
CA THR A 22 25.41 22.34 8.47
C THR A 22 26.35 21.62 7.51
N LEU A 23 26.12 20.31 7.34
CA LEU A 23 26.60 19.55 6.19
C LEU A 23 25.42 18.82 5.56
N ALA A 24 25.09 19.30 4.37
CA ALA A 24 24.21 18.76 3.35
C ALA A 24 23.77 17.29 3.54
N ALA A 25 22.46 17.09 3.72
CA ALA A 25 21.81 15.89 3.23
C ALA A 25 21.72 16.00 1.70
N ALA A 26 22.84 15.75 1.02
CA ALA A 26 22.84 15.39 -0.38
C ALA A 26 22.24 13.98 -0.48
N ASN A 27 21.13 13.89 -1.20
CA ASN A 27 20.41 12.66 -1.51
C ASN A 27 21.34 11.66 -2.23
N PRO A 28 21.72 10.49 -1.66
CA PRO A 28 22.61 9.57 -2.34
C PRO A 28 21.78 8.54 -3.10
N ALA A 29 21.22 8.92 -4.26
CA ALA A 29 20.70 7.96 -5.23
C ALA A 29 20.44 8.56 -6.63
N HIS A 30 21.43 9.22 -7.24
CA HIS A 30 21.51 9.29 -8.71
C HIS A 30 22.98 9.44 -9.13
N ALA A 31 23.57 8.36 -9.63
CA ALA A 31 24.82 8.45 -10.39
C ALA A 31 24.49 9.04 -11.78
N PRO A 32 25.09 10.17 -12.19
CA PRO A 32 24.90 10.66 -13.54
C PRO A 32 25.70 9.80 -14.52
N ASN A 33 25.02 9.32 -15.55
CA ASN A 33 25.66 8.71 -16.71
C ASN A 33 26.27 9.85 -17.53
N LEU A 34 27.59 10.00 -17.49
CA LEU A 34 28.34 10.99 -18.26
C LEU A 34 28.84 10.34 -19.55
N ASP A 35 28.06 10.45 -20.62
CA ASP A 35 28.59 10.38 -21.99
C ASP A 35 27.86 11.45 -22.83
N GLY A 36 28.66 12.33 -23.43
CA GLY A 36 28.17 13.55 -24.07
C GLY A 36 27.44 13.31 -25.38
N GLN A 37 26.34 14.05 -25.60
CA GLN A 37 26.09 14.87 -26.80
C GLN A 37 24.69 15.49 -26.83
N THR A 38 24.64 16.68 -27.45
CA THR A 38 23.51 17.48 -27.98
C THR A 38 22.59 18.23 -27.00
N PRO A 39 22.27 19.52 -27.30
CA PRO A 39 21.56 20.40 -26.38
C PRO A 39 20.07 20.06 -26.24
N HIS A 40 19.70 19.56 -25.06
CA HIS A 40 18.64 20.04 -24.18
C HIS A 40 17.45 20.79 -24.83
N LEU A 41 16.46 20.01 -25.33
CA LEU A 41 15.06 20.44 -25.44
C LEU A 41 14.42 20.34 -24.04
N ASP A 42 14.82 21.24 -23.13
CA ASP A 42 14.55 21.14 -21.68
C ASP A 42 13.19 21.68 -21.26
N GLY A 43 12.14 21.16 -21.89
CA GLY A 43 10.77 21.49 -21.54
C GLY A 43 9.87 20.25 -21.52
N PRO A 44 8.90 20.18 -20.60
CA PRO A 44 7.79 19.22 -20.70
C PRO A 44 7.15 19.30 -22.09
N THR A 45 7.18 18.20 -22.85
CA THR A 45 6.54 18.15 -24.16
C THR A 45 5.16 17.54 -24.02
N VAL A 46 4.12 18.25 -24.46
CA VAL A 46 2.76 17.69 -24.54
C VAL A 46 2.71 16.61 -25.62
N ILE A 47 2.48 15.36 -25.24
CA ILE A 47 2.41 14.21 -26.16
C ILE A 47 0.99 13.72 -26.43
N ALA A 48 0.05 14.03 -25.54
CA ALA A 48 -1.38 13.81 -25.73
C ALA A 48 -2.19 14.79 -24.90
N GLN A 49 -3.42 15.05 -25.32
CA GLN A 49 -4.39 15.81 -24.54
C GLN A 49 -5.78 15.35 -24.94
N GLY A 50 -6.74 15.49 -24.03
CA GLY A 50 -8.11 15.09 -24.32
C GLY A 50 -9.04 15.30 -23.14
N ALA A 51 -10.18 14.65 -23.23
CA ALA A 51 -11.20 14.67 -22.21
C ALA A 51 -11.16 13.38 -21.39
N PHE A 52 -11.28 13.51 -20.06
CA PHE A 52 -11.40 12.43 -19.10
C PHE A 52 -12.82 12.44 -18.53
N PRO A 53 -13.62 11.38 -18.76
CA PRO A 53 -14.97 11.28 -18.23
C PRO A 53 -14.91 10.90 -16.74
N SER A 54 -14.80 11.91 -15.89
CA SER A 54 -14.71 11.74 -14.44
C SER A 54 -16.06 11.24 -13.87
N PRO A 55 -16.08 10.10 -13.16
CA PRO A 55 -17.23 9.72 -12.37
C PRO A 55 -17.61 10.79 -11.34
N ALA A 56 -16.64 11.34 -10.61
CA ALA A 56 -16.88 12.35 -9.59
C ALA A 56 -17.69 13.52 -10.16
N CYS A 57 -17.46 13.90 -11.41
CA CYS A 57 -18.07 15.09 -12.01
C CYS A 57 -19.38 14.79 -12.79
N ASP A 58 -20.15 13.77 -12.43
CA ASP A 58 -21.35 13.33 -13.18
C ASP A 58 -21.08 13.09 -14.67
N GLY A 59 -19.87 12.62 -15.00
CA GLY A 59 -19.44 12.43 -16.38
C GLY A 59 -19.05 13.73 -17.13
N LYS A 60 -19.05 14.89 -16.46
CA LYS A 60 -18.47 16.12 -17.03
C LYS A 60 -17.02 15.87 -17.38
N LEU A 61 -16.69 16.20 -18.61
CA LEU A 61 -15.37 15.99 -19.18
C LEU A 61 -14.35 16.91 -18.51
N GLN A 62 -13.40 16.31 -17.79
CA GLN A 62 -12.20 17.00 -17.33
C GLN A 62 -11.18 17.03 -18.45
N SER A 63 -10.32 18.04 -18.51
CA SER A 63 -9.20 18.02 -19.46
C SER A 63 -8.03 17.24 -18.85
N TYR A 64 -7.40 16.37 -19.65
CA TYR A 64 -6.10 15.82 -19.32
C TYR A 64 -5.04 16.27 -20.31
N VAL A 65 -3.81 16.41 -19.84
CA VAL A 65 -2.61 16.67 -20.65
C VAL A 65 -1.53 15.69 -20.24
N VAL A 66 -0.94 15.01 -21.22
CA VAL A 66 0.17 14.06 -21.00
C VAL A 66 1.46 14.74 -21.41
N TYR A 67 2.40 14.82 -20.48
CA TYR A 67 3.75 15.31 -20.66
C TYR A 67 4.74 14.16 -20.70
N ALA A 68 5.77 14.33 -21.52
CA ALA A 68 6.96 13.52 -21.52
C ALA A 68 8.21 14.39 -21.70
N SER A 69 9.35 13.91 -21.20
CA SER A 69 10.64 14.49 -21.55
C SER A 69 10.98 14.12 -22.99
N ALA A 70 11.69 14.99 -23.70
CA ALA A 70 12.17 14.68 -25.04
C ALA A 70 13.10 13.44 -25.06
N GLN A 71 13.71 13.12 -23.93
CA GLN A 71 14.65 12.00 -23.75
C GLN A 71 13.95 10.67 -23.42
N THR A 72 12.66 10.69 -23.06
CA THR A 72 11.94 9.49 -22.58
C THR A 72 11.27 8.67 -23.68
N ALA A 73 11.31 9.10 -24.94
CA ALA A 73 10.82 8.27 -26.04
C ALA A 73 11.70 7.03 -26.17
N THR A 74 11.20 5.91 -25.63
CA THR A 74 11.92 4.64 -25.60
C THR A 74 11.02 3.51 -26.09
N ASP A 75 11.65 2.41 -26.48
CA ASP A 75 11.02 1.12 -26.75
C ASP A 75 10.68 0.34 -25.47
N LYS A 76 10.79 0.97 -24.28
CA LYS A 76 10.51 0.35 -22.99
C LYS A 76 9.30 0.99 -22.31
N PRO A 77 8.43 0.20 -21.66
CA PRO A 77 7.38 0.74 -20.82
C PRO A 77 7.94 1.58 -19.67
N GLN A 78 7.33 2.73 -19.42
CA GLN A 78 7.77 3.73 -18.46
C GLN A 78 6.77 3.89 -17.32
N PRO A 79 7.23 4.15 -16.08
CA PRO A 79 6.34 4.52 -14.98
C PRO A 79 5.55 5.80 -15.32
N MET A 80 4.34 5.93 -14.78
CA MET A 80 3.46 7.08 -15.00
C MET A 80 2.96 7.67 -13.68
N ALA A 81 3.09 8.99 -13.53
CA ALA A 81 2.36 9.76 -12.54
C ALA A 81 1.08 10.35 -13.17
N VAL A 82 -0.08 9.94 -12.68
CA VAL A 82 -1.35 10.60 -12.92
C VAL A 82 -1.50 11.69 -11.85
N TYR A 83 -1.01 12.88 -12.15
CA TYR A 83 -0.99 14.03 -11.26
C TYR A 83 -2.35 14.73 -11.26
N VAL A 84 -3.00 14.79 -10.10
CA VAL A 84 -4.36 15.29 -9.95
C VAL A 84 -4.35 16.62 -9.21
N ARG A 85 -4.91 17.67 -9.82
CA ARG A 85 -4.99 19.01 -9.22
C ARG A 85 -6.41 19.57 -9.25
N GLY A 86 -6.61 20.68 -8.56
CA GLY A 86 -7.94 21.26 -8.37
C GLY A 86 -8.85 20.36 -7.52
N LEU A 87 -8.25 19.58 -6.61
CA LEU A 87 -8.97 18.73 -5.66
C LEU A 87 -9.75 19.57 -4.63
N PRO A 88 -10.87 19.06 -4.10
CA PRO A 88 -11.50 19.68 -2.95
C PRO A 88 -10.61 19.53 -1.70
N GLY A 89 -10.62 20.55 -0.84
CA GLY A 89 -9.83 20.57 0.39
C GLY A 89 -8.53 21.38 0.29
N GLU A 90 -7.84 21.50 1.42
CA GLU A 90 -6.58 22.24 1.48
C GLU A 90 -5.44 21.42 0.86
N ARG A 91 -4.64 22.08 0.02
CA ARG A 91 -3.41 21.53 -0.52
C ARG A 91 -2.36 21.41 0.59
N ILE A 92 -1.97 20.17 0.91
CA ILE A 92 -1.09 19.86 2.05
C ILE A 92 0.38 20.21 1.77
N GLY A 93 0.87 19.83 0.59
CA GLY A 93 2.24 20.13 0.17
C GLY A 93 2.39 21.54 -0.39
N THR A 94 3.54 22.15 -0.13
CA THR A 94 3.81 23.54 -0.50
C THR A 94 4.57 23.68 -1.83
N ALA A 95 5.18 22.61 -2.35
CA ALA A 95 5.87 22.64 -3.64
C ALA A 95 4.93 23.00 -4.79
N SER A 96 5.37 23.76 -5.79
CA SER A 96 4.49 24.16 -6.91
C SER A 96 4.16 22.97 -7.83
N ASP A 97 3.03 23.03 -8.54
CA ASP A 97 2.68 22.00 -9.53
C ASP A 97 3.76 21.88 -10.63
N GLU A 98 4.31 23.02 -11.07
CA GLU A 98 5.36 23.04 -12.10
C GLU A 98 6.63 22.34 -11.63
N GLU A 99 7.05 22.58 -10.39
CA GLU A 99 8.21 21.93 -9.78
C GLU A 99 8.01 20.42 -9.69
N LEU A 100 6.84 19.96 -9.24
CA LEU A 100 6.53 18.54 -9.10
C LEU A 100 6.46 17.83 -10.46
N ILE A 101 5.80 18.43 -11.45
CA ILE A 101 5.73 17.87 -12.81
C ILE A 101 7.14 17.76 -13.42
N LYS A 102 7.99 18.79 -13.26
CA LYS A 102 9.38 18.73 -13.71
C LYS A 102 10.17 17.62 -12.98
N GLY A 103 9.98 17.48 -11.67
CA GLY A 103 10.59 16.41 -10.86
C GLY A 103 10.24 15.03 -11.40
N PHE A 104 8.96 14.73 -11.61
CA PHE A 104 8.53 13.44 -12.15
C PHE A 104 9.13 13.15 -13.53
N LEU A 105 9.18 14.15 -14.41
CA LEU A 105 9.78 14.00 -15.75
C LEU A 105 11.30 13.75 -15.66
N ALA A 106 11.99 14.40 -14.71
CA ALA A 106 13.41 14.18 -14.46
C ALA A 106 13.68 12.76 -13.91
N ASP A 107 12.76 12.22 -13.12
CA ASP A 107 12.80 10.84 -12.60
C ASP A 107 12.41 9.78 -13.65
N GLY A 108 12.20 10.21 -14.90
CA GLY A 108 11.89 9.34 -16.03
C GLY A 108 10.45 8.85 -16.10
N LEU A 109 9.52 9.50 -15.38
CA LEU A 109 8.09 9.20 -15.46
C LEU A 109 7.43 9.93 -16.63
N LEU A 110 6.39 9.30 -17.18
CA LEU A 110 5.36 10.02 -17.94
C LEU A 110 4.44 10.73 -16.94
N VAL A 111 3.96 11.93 -17.28
CA VAL A 111 3.08 12.69 -16.38
C VAL A 111 1.77 13.01 -17.07
N THR A 112 0.68 12.43 -16.59
CA THR A 112 -0.67 12.83 -16.99
C THR A 112 -1.22 13.78 -15.95
N VAL A 113 -1.46 15.04 -16.32
CA VAL A 113 -2.13 16.01 -15.45
C VAL A 113 -3.62 15.96 -15.71
N VAL A 114 -4.41 15.73 -14.65
CA VAL A 114 -5.88 15.83 -14.67
C VAL A 114 -6.29 16.95 -13.73
N ASP A 115 -6.99 17.94 -14.29
CA ASP A 115 -7.41 19.14 -13.56
C ASP A 115 -8.92 19.08 -13.28
N TYR A 116 -9.28 19.03 -12.00
CA TYR A 116 -10.67 19.02 -11.55
C TYR A 116 -11.24 20.42 -11.36
N GLN A 117 -10.45 21.49 -11.54
CA GLN A 117 -10.92 22.87 -11.52
C GLN A 117 -11.68 23.28 -10.24
N GLY A 118 -11.38 22.63 -9.10
CA GLY A 118 -12.10 22.87 -7.85
C GLY A 118 -13.52 22.31 -7.85
N LEU A 119 -13.88 21.43 -8.79
CA LEU A 119 -15.16 20.73 -8.77
C LEU A 119 -15.26 19.96 -7.46
N ALA A 120 -16.23 20.36 -6.63
CA ALA A 120 -16.48 19.85 -5.29
C ALA A 120 -16.85 18.36 -5.22
N ALA A 121 -16.77 17.63 -6.33
CA ALA A 121 -17.54 16.43 -6.56
C ALA A 121 -16.83 15.12 -6.16
N TRP A 122 -15.66 15.20 -5.51
CA TRP A 122 -15.13 14.04 -4.78
C TRP A 122 -16.00 13.88 -3.51
N GLY A 123 -17.04 13.05 -3.58
CA GLY A 123 -18.03 12.89 -2.51
C GLY A 123 -19.46 13.33 -2.86
N GLY A 124 -19.80 13.49 -4.15
CA GLY A 124 -21.21 13.57 -4.57
C GLY A 124 -21.99 12.32 -4.14
N VAL A 125 -23.31 12.44 -3.97
CA VAL A 125 -24.18 11.35 -3.45
C VAL A 125 -23.95 10.06 -4.24
N GLY A 126 -23.32 9.07 -3.59
CA GLY A 126 -23.08 7.74 -4.15
C GLY A 126 -21.78 7.55 -4.95
N ARG A 127 -20.83 8.51 -4.95
CA ARG A 127 -19.50 8.35 -5.55
C ARG A 127 -18.39 8.76 -4.59
N THR A 128 -17.38 7.92 -4.48
CA THR A 128 -16.30 8.03 -3.50
C THR A 128 -14.99 8.44 -4.18
N ALA A 129 -14.03 8.96 -3.40
CA ALA A 129 -12.65 9.17 -3.86
C ALA A 129 -12.02 7.88 -4.43
N TYR A 130 -12.46 6.72 -3.93
CA TYR A 130 -12.08 5.41 -4.45
C TYR A 130 -12.47 5.19 -5.91
N ASP A 131 -13.71 5.54 -6.29
CA ASP A 131 -14.21 5.34 -7.65
C ASP A 131 -13.37 6.15 -8.65
N GLU A 132 -13.03 7.38 -8.26
CA GLU A 132 -12.23 8.27 -9.09
C GLU A 132 -10.79 7.78 -9.26
N CYS A 133 -10.13 7.43 -8.16
CA CYS A 133 -8.78 6.86 -8.20
C CYS A 133 -8.74 5.56 -9.02
N THR A 134 -9.78 4.72 -8.90
CA THR A 134 -9.91 3.50 -9.69
C THR A 134 -10.03 3.82 -11.17
N MET A 135 -10.87 4.78 -11.55
CA MET A 135 -11.02 5.18 -12.95
C MET A 135 -9.76 5.81 -13.53
N LEU A 136 -9.09 6.69 -12.80
CA LEU A 136 -7.79 7.24 -13.20
C LEU A 136 -6.77 6.13 -13.43
N TYR A 137 -6.66 5.18 -12.50
CA TYR A 137 -5.75 4.04 -12.61
C TYR A 137 -6.09 3.16 -13.81
N VAL A 138 -7.37 2.82 -14.03
CA VAL A 138 -7.78 1.98 -15.16
C VAL A 138 -7.56 2.68 -16.50
N THR A 139 -7.89 3.97 -16.60
CA THR A 139 -7.75 4.76 -17.83
C THR A 139 -6.29 4.95 -18.23
N PHE A 140 -5.38 5.12 -17.27
CA PHE A 140 -3.98 5.44 -17.54
C PHE A 140 -3.00 4.31 -17.21
N GLY A 141 -3.46 3.20 -16.63
CA GLY A 141 -2.61 2.09 -16.19
C GLY A 141 -2.72 0.83 -17.03
N ALA A 142 -3.59 0.78 -18.05
CA ALA A 142 -3.77 -0.37 -18.92
C ALA A 142 -4.12 -1.69 -18.19
N SER A 143 -5.40 -2.02 -18.17
CA SER A 143 -5.83 -3.33 -17.69
C SER A 143 -5.57 -4.42 -18.74
N LYS A 144 -4.71 -5.39 -18.43
CA LYS A 144 -4.63 -6.68 -19.16
C LYS A 144 -5.87 -7.57 -18.96
N HIS A 145 -6.73 -7.22 -18.01
CA HIS A 145 -7.87 -8.02 -17.57
C HIS A 145 -9.07 -7.11 -17.31
N THR A 146 -9.80 -6.73 -18.35
CA THR A 146 -11.19 -6.31 -18.15
C THR A 146 -12.08 -7.23 -18.99
N PRO A 147 -13.22 -7.67 -18.41
CA PRO A 147 -14.09 -6.84 -17.59
C PRO A 147 -13.97 -7.16 -16.09
N PRO A 148 -13.87 -6.16 -15.20
CA PRO A 148 -14.23 -6.36 -13.81
C PRO A 148 -15.75 -6.41 -13.83
N THR A 149 -16.31 -7.37 -13.12
CA THR A 149 -17.73 -7.35 -12.75
C THR A 149 -18.07 -6.12 -11.87
N ILE A 150 -17.07 -5.31 -11.51
CA ILE A 150 -17.16 -4.00 -10.85
C ILE A 150 -17.42 -2.84 -11.83
N ILE A 151 -16.97 -2.92 -13.10
CA ILE A 151 -17.22 -1.90 -14.13
C ILE A 151 -18.38 -2.33 -15.02
N ASP A 152 -19.47 -2.79 -14.39
CA ASP A 152 -20.76 -2.94 -15.06
C ASP A 152 -21.84 -2.06 -14.43
N LEU A 153 -21.47 -1.18 -13.48
CA LEU A 153 -22.45 -0.25 -12.91
C LEU A 153 -22.74 0.93 -13.83
N HIS A 154 -21.77 1.54 -14.53
CA HIS A 154 -22.05 2.50 -15.60
C HIS A 154 -20.80 2.64 -16.48
N ARG A 155 -20.75 2.04 -17.68
CA ARG A 155 -19.69 2.34 -18.66
C ARG A 155 -19.83 3.80 -19.13
N PRO A 156 -18.89 4.71 -18.88
CA PRO A 156 -18.82 5.95 -19.62
C PRO A 156 -17.97 5.74 -20.88
N VAL A 157 -18.44 6.39 -21.94
CA VAL A 157 -17.84 6.63 -23.26
C VAL A 157 -16.34 6.35 -23.37
N ALA A 158 -15.98 5.54 -24.37
CA ALA A 158 -14.61 5.26 -24.78
C ALA A 158 -13.78 6.55 -24.93
N THR A 159 -12.92 6.83 -23.95
CA THR A 159 -11.75 7.67 -24.19
C THR A 159 -10.92 6.95 -25.26
N LYS A 160 -10.65 7.61 -26.39
CA LYS A 160 -9.82 7.10 -27.50
C LYS A 160 -8.36 7.01 -27.06
N VAL A 161 -8.08 6.08 -26.18
CA VAL A 161 -6.73 5.78 -25.72
C VAL A 161 -6.29 4.49 -26.41
N ASN A 162 -5.18 4.54 -27.14
CA ASN A 162 -4.70 3.40 -27.91
C ASN A 162 -4.02 2.38 -26.98
N TYR A 163 -4.61 1.19 -26.91
CA TYR A 163 -4.02 0.04 -26.26
C TYR A 163 -3.45 -0.91 -27.30
N GLU A 164 -2.13 -1.07 -27.30
CA GLU A 164 -1.46 -2.05 -28.17
C GLU A 164 -0.97 -3.20 -27.31
N LYS A 165 -1.50 -4.41 -27.55
CA LYS A 165 -1.17 -5.62 -26.78
C LYS A 165 -1.41 -5.47 -25.26
N GLY A 166 -2.40 -4.66 -24.87
CA GLY A 166 -2.74 -4.40 -23.47
C GLY A 166 -1.78 -3.43 -22.76
N ILE A 167 -0.97 -2.68 -23.52
CA ILE A 167 -0.12 -1.60 -23.01
C ILE A 167 -0.65 -0.28 -23.56
N LEU A 168 -0.78 0.71 -22.69
CA LEU A 168 -1.15 2.07 -23.06
C LEU A 168 0.02 2.74 -23.79
N THR A 169 -0.23 3.21 -25.02
CA THR A 169 0.77 3.81 -25.88
C THR A 169 0.35 5.19 -26.36
N PHE A 170 1.24 6.18 -26.20
CA PHE A 170 1.11 7.51 -26.78
C PHE A 170 2.04 7.65 -27.99
N ARG A 171 1.55 8.31 -29.05
CA ARG A 171 2.30 8.56 -30.28
C ARG A 171 2.23 10.03 -30.66
N LYS A 172 3.38 10.61 -30.99
CA LYS A 172 3.49 11.97 -31.54
C LYS A 172 4.67 12.01 -32.51
N ALA A 173 4.40 12.41 -33.75
CA ALA A 173 5.36 12.33 -34.85
C ALA A 173 5.93 10.90 -35.01
N ASN A 174 7.26 10.75 -35.03
CA ASN A 174 7.96 9.46 -35.15
C ASN A 174 8.33 8.82 -33.80
N ARG A 175 7.77 9.31 -32.69
CA ARG A 175 8.09 8.85 -31.33
C ARG A 175 6.91 8.12 -30.69
N THR A 176 7.25 7.14 -29.87
CA THR A 176 6.31 6.30 -29.12
C THR A 176 6.70 6.30 -27.65
N TRP A 177 5.71 6.42 -26.77
CA TRP A 177 5.87 6.29 -25.31
C TRP A 177 4.90 5.22 -24.83
N MET A 178 5.42 4.23 -24.10
CA MET A 178 4.62 3.13 -23.55
C MET A 178 4.52 3.28 -22.04
N VAL A 179 3.35 3.07 -21.47
CA VAL A 179 3.14 3.08 -20.02
C VAL A 179 3.41 1.70 -19.45
N ASN A 180 4.17 1.62 -18.37
CA ASN A 180 4.30 0.42 -17.57
C ASN A 180 3.06 0.26 -16.68
N PRO A 181 2.21 -0.77 -16.92
CA PRO A 181 0.99 -0.97 -16.15
C PRO A 181 1.25 -1.33 -14.68
N ASP A 182 2.48 -1.72 -14.33
CA ASP A 182 2.86 -2.06 -12.96
C ASP A 182 3.34 -0.85 -12.15
N TRP A 183 3.49 0.33 -12.77
CA TRP A 183 3.98 1.56 -12.12
C TRP A 183 3.16 2.78 -12.55
N VAL A 184 1.87 2.77 -12.20
CA VAL A 184 0.98 3.92 -12.39
C VAL A 184 0.58 4.44 -11.01
N TYR A 185 0.95 5.70 -10.73
CA TYR A 185 0.68 6.36 -9.45
C TYR A 185 -0.39 7.42 -9.64
N VAL A 186 -1.47 7.39 -8.86
CA VAL A 186 -2.38 8.54 -8.75
C VAL A 186 -1.85 9.46 -7.66
N VAL A 187 -1.35 10.64 -8.05
CA VAL A 187 -0.63 11.56 -7.18
C VAL A 187 -1.44 12.83 -6.99
N PRO A 188 -1.93 13.14 -5.79
CA PRO A 188 -2.65 14.38 -5.54
C PRO A 188 -1.70 15.59 -5.56
N SER A 189 -2.25 16.77 -5.88
CA SER A 189 -1.47 18.00 -5.96
C SER A 189 -0.74 18.29 -4.65
N GLY A 190 0.50 18.76 -4.78
CA GLY A 190 1.38 18.98 -3.64
C GLY A 190 2.08 17.71 -3.13
N HIS A 191 1.84 16.53 -3.71
CA HIS A 191 2.60 15.31 -3.36
C HIS A 191 3.70 15.00 -4.38
N THR A 192 4.75 14.34 -3.92
CA THR A 192 5.83 13.76 -4.72
C THR A 192 5.83 12.23 -4.61
N ILE A 193 6.67 11.56 -5.40
CA ILE A 193 6.89 10.12 -5.35
C ILE A 193 8.38 9.88 -5.03
N ILE A 194 8.65 9.01 -4.06
CA ILE A 194 9.98 8.49 -3.75
C ILE A 194 9.94 7.00 -4.09
N ARG A 195 10.66 6.60 -5.13
CA ARG A 195 10.60 5.24 -5.67
C ARG A 195 11.78 4.38 -5.26
N ASN A 196 11.58 3.07 -5.27
CA ASN A 196 12.58 2.04 -5.02
C ASN A 196 13.30 2.20 -3.67
N ILE A 197 12.57 2.60 -2.62
CA ILE A 197 13.10 2.65 -1.26
C ILE A 197 13.44 1.22 -0.85
N GLU A 198 14.72 0.94 -0.65
CA GLU A 198 15.19 -0.39 -0.26
C GLU A 198 14.85 -0.64 1.23
N VAL A 199 13.96 -1.60 1.48
CA VAL A 199 13.49 -1.96 2.84
C VAL A 199 14.35 -3.06 3.44
N MET A 200 14.71 -4.07 2.63
CA MET A 200 15.47 -5.23 3.07
C MET A 200 16.19 -5.88 1.90
N ASN A 201 17.42 -6.36 2.15
CA ASN A 201 18.09 -7.33 1.29
C ASN A 201 17.86 -8.73 1.87
N LEU A 202 17.27 -9.61 1.07
CA LEU A 202 17.15 -11.02 1.33
C LEU A 202 18.52 -11.69 1.09
N PRO A 203 18.84 -12.78 1.79
CA PRO A 203 20.19 -13.38 1.76
C PRO A 203 20.51 -14.16 0.47
N TYR A 204 19.89 -13.82 -0.65
CA TYR A 204 20.03 -14.50 -1.94
C TYR A 204 20.61 -13.51 -2.99
N PRO A 205 21.29 -14.01 -4.05
CA PRO A 205 22.15 -13.17 -4.92
C PRO A 205 21.50 -12.51 -6.16
N ALA A 206 20.21 -12.70 -6.43
CA ALA A 206 19.47 -12.17 -7.58
C ALA A 206 18.73 -10.83 -7.30
N PRO A 207 18.42 -10.01 -8.32
CA PRO A 207 17.69 -8.75 -8.16
C PRO A 207 16.32 -8.85 -7.47
N LYS A 208 15.69 -10.04 -7.52
CA LYS A 208 14.47 -10.39 -6.77
C LYS A 208 14.65 -10.42 -5.25
N ASP A 209 15.90 -10.31 -4.79
CA ASP A 209 16.28 -10.45 -3.38
C ASP A 209 16.30 -9.12 -2.63
N ARG A 210 15.67 -8.08 -3.18
CA ARG A 210 15.50 -6.80 -2.49
C ARG A 210 14.04 -6.50 -2.32
N VAL A 211 13.57 -6.31 -1.09
CA VAL A 211 12.22 -5.80 -0.85
C VAL A 211 12.26 -4.29 -0.96
N ARG A 212 11.42 -3.75 -1.83
CA ARG A 212 11.30 -2.31 -2.05
C ARG A 212 9.93 -1.78 -1.70
N MET A 213 9.89 -0.50 -1.42
CA MET A 213 8.70 0.29 -1.16
C MET A 213 8.74 1.56 -2.03
N ASP A 214 7.59 1.97 -2.53
CA ASP A 214 7.39 3.30 -3.11
C ASP A 214 6.55 4.13 -2.14
N LEU A 215 6.86 5.43 -2.04
CA LEU A 215 6.18 6.36 -1.14
C LEU A 215 5.66 7.57 -1.93
N ILE A 216 4.36 7.82 -1.85
CA ILE A 216 3.72 9.06 -2.27
C ILE A 216 3.52 9.90 -1.02
N ALA A 217 4.22 11.02 -0.90
CA ALA A 217 4.17 11.87 0.28
C ALA A 217 4.02 13.35 -0.10
N PRO A 218 3.41 14.19 0.75
CA PRO A 218 3.39 15.62 0.51
C PRO A 218 4.81 16.18 0.33
N ALA A 219 5.02 16.98 -0.70
CA ALA A 219 6.26 17.70 -0.89
C ALA A 219 6.27 18.95 -0.01
N ARG A 220 7.12 18.95 1.01
CA ARG A 220 7.24 20.02 2.01
C ARG A 220 5.87 20.33 2.65
N PRO A 221 5.27 19.37 3.39
CA PRO A 221 3.97 19.58 3.99
C PRO A 221 4.02 20.70 5.04
N LYS A 222 2.91 21.44 5.18
CA LYS A 222 2.75 22.41 6.26
C LYS A 222 2.76 21.74 7.65
N GLN A 223 2.25 20.52 7.72
CA GLN A 223 2.18 19.71 8.93
C GLN A 223 2.47 18.23 8.61
N PRO A 224 3.13 17.49 9.51
CA PRO A 224 3.38 16.07 9.29
C PRO A 224 2.10 15.27 9.06
N VAL A 225 2.09 14.36 8.08
CA VAL A 225 0.91 13.55 7.76
C VAL A 225 1.05 12.07 8.17
N PRO A 226 -0.04 11.40 8.55
CA PRO A 226 -0.02 9.95 8.74
C PRO A 226 0.23 9.22 7.41
N THR A 227 0.74 7.99 7.51
CA THR A 227 1.01 7.13 6.34
C THR A 227 0.06 5.93 6.31
N ILE A 228 -0.42 5.59 5.12
CA ILE A 228 -1.07 4.32 4.83
C ILE A 228 -0.09 3.42 4.09
N LEU A 229 0.29 2.30 4.69
CA LEU A 229 1.11 1.25 4.09
C LEU A 229 0.21 0.17 3.47
N GLU A 230 0.15 0.09 2.15
CA GLU A 230 -0.47 -1.03 1.44
C GLU A 230 0.56 -2.12 1.14
N LEU A 231 0.17 -3.35 1.47
CA LEU A 231 0.87 -4.55 1.05
C LEU A 231 0.24 -5.08 -0.23
N SER A 232 1.03 -5.10 -1.30
CA SER A 232 0.58 -5.64 -2.58
C SER A 232 0.50 -7.16 -2.52
N SER A 233 -0.59 -7.73 -3.06
CA SER A 233 -0.78 -9.19 -3.13
C SER A 233 0.04 -9.87 -4.23
N ASN A 234 0.78 -9.09 -5.03
CA ASN A 234 1.59 -9.60 -6.14
C ASN A 234 2.76 -10.44 -5.66
N ASP A 235 3.08 -11.43 -6.47
CA ASP A 235 4.20 -12.33 -6.23
C ASP A 235 5.53 -11.67 -6.66
N PRO A 236 6.51 -11.48 -5.74
CA PRO A 236 7.82 -10.96 -6.06
C PRO A 236 8.66 -11.94 -6.92
N ASP A 237 8.20 -13.17 -7.17
CA ASP A 237 8.91 -14.17 -8.00
C ASP A 237 9.10 -13.79 -9.47
N LYS A 238 8.48 -12.70 -9.92
CA LYS A 238 8.71 -12.16 -11.26
C LYS A 238 9.86 -11.15 -11.21
N VAL A 239 10.73 -11.22 -12.22
CA VAL A 239 12.04 -10.54 -12.39
C VAL A 239 12.06 -9.03 -12.03
N GLU A 240 10.90 -8.39 -11.96
CA GLU A 240 10.71 -7.06 -11.40
C GLU A 240 9.58 -7.11 -10.36
N GLN A 241 9.84 -6.68 -9.13
CA GLN A 241 8.82 -6.59 -8.09
C GLN A 241 7.69 -5.68 -8.56
N LYS A 242 6.54 -6.30 -8.84
CA LYS A 242 5.30 -5.58 -9.15
C LYS A 242 4.76 -5.01 -7.84
N LEU A 243 5.19 -3.80 -7.51
CA LEU A 243 4.76 -3.11 -6.30
C LEU A 243 3.24 -2.83 -6.32
N PHE A 244 2.64 -2.62 -7.50
CA PHE A 244 1.22 -2.29 -7.58
C PHE A 244 0.29 -3.48 -7.73
N ASN A 245 -0.54 -3.71 -6.72
CA ASN A 245 -1.70 -4.58 -6.87
C ASN A 245 -2.76 -3.84 -7.70
N TYR A 246 -3.06 -4.34 -8.90
CA TYR A 246 -4.10 -3.77 -9.76
C TYR A 246 -5.50 -3.79 -9.12
N ASN A 247 -5.69 -4.61 -8.06
CA ASN A 247 -6.91 -4.63 -7.26
C ASN A 247 -6.88 -3.64 -6.09
N SER A 248 -5.79 -2.87 -5.92
CA SER A 248 -5.63 -1.91 -4.83
C SER A 248 -5.57 -0.43 -5.20
N PRO A 249 -6.33 0.09 -6.21
CA PRO A 249 -6.36 1.53 -6.45
C PRO A 249 -6.97 2.33 -5.28
N TYR A 250 -7.61 1.65 -4.30
CA TYR A 250 -8.12 2.30 -3.09
C TYR A 250 -7.05 2.98 -2.25
N VAL A 251 -5.80 2.51 -2.28
CA VAL A 251 -4.76 3.15 -1.47
C VAL A 251 -4.56 4.62 -1.88
N PHE A 252 -4.70 4.94 -3.16
CA PHE A 252 -4.60 6.32 -3.65
C PHE A 252 -5.71 7.24 -3.14
N SER A 253 -6.88 6.68 -2.83
CA SER A 253 -7.99 7.45 -2.27
C SER A 253 -7.66 7.99 -0.87
N TYR A 254 -6.73 7.36 -0.14
CA TYR A 254 -6.18 7.93 1.09
C TYR A 254 -5.19 9.06 0.79
N GLY A 255 -4.39 8.96 -0.27
CA GLY A 255 -3.48 10.03 -0.71
C GLY A 255 -4.22 11.34 -0.95
N VAL A 256 -5.28 11.31 -1.77
CA VAL A 256 -6.14 12.49 -2.04
C VAL A 256 -6.87 13.00 -0.79
N SER A 257 -7.04 12.13 0.21
CA SER A 257 -7.63 12.47 1.51
C SER A 257 -6.61 13.01 2.51
N GLY A 258 -5.37 13.21 2.08
CA GLY A 258 -4.34 13.88 2.85
C GLY A 258 -3.36 12.98 3.60
N TYR A 259 -3.35 11.69 3.29
CA TYR A 259 -2.37 10.75 3.81
C TYR A 259 -1.14 10.69 2.91
N ALA A 260 0.02 10.37 3.49
CA ALA A 260 1.06 9.73 2.70
C ALA A 260 0.66 8.29 2.40
N VAL A 261 1.09 7.76 1.26
CA VAL A 261 0.78 6.41 0.79
C VAL A 261 2.06 5.67 0.50
N ALA A 262 2.33 4.62 1.25
CA ALA A 262 3.45 3.72 1.05
C ALA A 262 2.94 2.38 0.47
N ILE A 263 3.67 1.82 -0.48
CA ILE A 263 3.26 0.62 -1.21
C ILE A 263 4.45 -0.30 -1.33
N MET A 264 4.30 -1.54 -0.88
CA MET A 264 5.38 -2.52 -0.95
C MET A 264 4.86 -3.90 -1.36
N GLY A 265 5.71 -4.67 -2.02
CA GLY A 265 5.50 -6.12 -2.13
C GLY A 265 5.72 -6.79 -0.77
N HIS A 266 5.00 -7.89 -0.51
CA HIS A 266 5.35 -8.79 0.59
C HIS A 266 6.18 -9.96 0.06
N VAL A 267 7.02 -10.53 0.92
CA VAL A 267 7.86 -11.68 0.57
C VAL A 267 7.09 -12.97 0.78
N TYR A 268 6.93 -13.78 -0.26
CA TYR A 268 6.53 -15.18 -0.10
C TYR A 268 7.76 -15.99 0.27
N GLU A 269 7.74 -16.68 1.40
CA GLU A 269 8.87 -17.56 1.73
C GLU A 269 8.93 -18.80 0.83
N ARG A 270 7.81 -19.19 0.21
CA ARG A 270 7.78 -20.22 -0.83
C ARG A 270 8.66 -19.87 -2.05
N ALA A 271 8.93 -18.58 -2.29
CA ALA A 271 9.86 -18.10 -3.31
C ALA A 271 11.33 -18.39 -2.98
N LEU A 272 11.64 -18.59 -1.70
CA LEU A 272 13.00 -18.58 -1.16
C LEU A 272 13.60 -19.99 -1.02
N ASP A 273 12.76 -21.02 -0.97
CA ASP A 273 13.20 -22.41 -1.11
C ASP A 273 12.17 -23.25 -1.89
N PRO A 274 12.43 -23.59 -3.17
CA PRO A 274 11.52 -24.41 -3.97
C PRO A 274 11.43 -25.87 -3.49
N LYS A 275 12.31 -26.31 -2.58
CA LYS A 275 12.32 -27.66 -1.98
C LYS A 275 11.76 -27.69 -0.57
N ASP A 276 11.73 -26.55 0.14
CA ASP A 276 11.27 -26.48 1.52
C ASP A 276 9.88 -25.83 1.62
N THR A 277 8.84 -26.67 1.58
CA THR A 277 7.48 -26.25 1.92
C THR A 277 7.29 -25.97 3.42
N GLN A 278 8.33 -26.14 4.24
CA GLN A 278 8.27 -25.99 5.69
C GLN A 278 8.87 -24.69 6.22
N THR A 279 9.47 -23.82 5.37
CA THR A 279 10.04 -22.58 5.87
C THR A 279 8.94 -21.72 6.52
N PRO A 280 9.10 -21.36 7.80
CA PRO A 280 7.99 -20.83 8.59
C PRO A 280 7.75 -19.35 8.34
N ILE A 281 6.57 -19.07 7.78
CA ILE A 281 6.02 -17.75 7.46
C ILE A 281 6.44 -16.69 8.49
N GLY A 282 7.36 -15.79 8.13
CA GLY A 282 7.74 -14.65 8.96
C GLY A 282 9.22 -14.58 9.39
N ARG A 283 10.16 -15.31 8.76
CA ARG A 283 11.59 -15.09 8.99
C ARG A 283 12.04 -13.69 8.56
N TYR A 284 11.44 -13.17 7.49
CA TYR A 284 11.76 -11.88 6.90
C TYR A 284 10.54 -10.96 6.98
N PHE A 285 10.26 -10.39 8.18
CA PHE A 285 9.21 -9.40 8.41
C PHE A 285 9.56 -8.05 7.75
N SER A 286 9.58 -8.02 6.42
CA SER A 286 9.81 -6.81 5.63
C SER A 286 8.85 -5.67 5.99
N GLU A 287 7.64 -6.01 6.41
CA GLU A 287 6.59 -5.10 6.81
C GLU A 287 6.91 -4.41 8.14
N HIS A 288 7.47 -5.14 9.12
CA HIS A 288 7.97 -4.54 10.37
C HIS A 288 9.08 -3.55 10.06
N LYS A 289 10.04 -3.91 9.19
CA LYS A 289 11.10 -2.98 8.75
C LYS A 289 10.55 -1.75 8.04
N ALA A 290 9.56 -1.92 7.16
CA ALA A 290 8.95 -0.80 6.45
C ALA A 290 8.29 0.18 7.44
N ILE A 291 7.54 -0.33 8.44
CA ILE A 291 6.93 0.50 9.49
C ILE A 291 8.00 1.24 10.29
N ARG A 292 9.06 0.54 10.75
CA ARG A 292 10.18 1.16 11.45
C ARG A 292 10.87 2.23 10.59
N MET A 293 11.04 1.99 9.29
CA MET A 293 11.64 2.94 8.35
C MET A 293 10.78 4.19 8.15
N LEU A 294 9.47 4.03 7.95
CA LEU A 294 8.52 5.16 7.84
C LEU A 294 8.56 6.05 9.08
N ARG A 295 8.69 5.44 10.27
CA ARG A 295 8.84 6.17 11.55
C ARG A 295 10.21 6.82 11.69
N GLY A 296 11.28 6.10 11.39
CA GLY A 296 12.65 6.56 11.52
C GLY A 296 13.03 7.68 10.54
N ARG A 297 12.37 7.72 9.36
CA ARG A 297 12.56 8.76 8.33
C ARG A 297 11.43 9.78 8.27
N LYS A 298 10.58 9.83 9.31
CA LYS A 298 9.39 10.69 9.32
C LYS A 298 9.70 12.18 9.08
N ALA A 299 10.80 12.70 9.64
CA ALA A 299 11.19 14.08 9.45
C ALA A 299 11.64 14.38 8.01
N GLU A 300 12.35 13.43 7.38
CA GLU A 300 12.81 13.54 6.00
C GLU A 300 11.64 13.57 5.02
N TRP A 301 10.62 12.74 5.28
CA TRP A 301 9.49 12.54 4.37
C TRP A 301 8.23 13.33 4.76
N GLY A 302 8.30 14.19 5.79
CA GLY A 302 7.16 14.98 6.25
C GLY A 302 6.01 14.14 6.84
N LEU A 303 6.34 13.03 7.50
CA LEU A 303 5.37 12.10 8.09
C LEU A 303 5.22 12.34 9.59
N SER A 304 4.05 12.01 10.15
CA SER A 304 3.78 12.11 11.60
C SER A 304 4.40 10.95 12.40
N GLY A 305 4.77 9.86 11.73
CA GLY A 305 5.16 8.59 12.35
C GLY A 305 3.99 7.68 12.70
N LYS A 306 2.75 8.12 12.46
CA LYS A 306 1.55 7.27 12.53
C LYS A 306 1.41 6.46 11.24
N VAL A 307 1.24 5.15 11.37
CA VAL A 307 1.19 4.23 10.24
C VAL A 307 -0.05 3.35 10.33
N GLY A 308 -1.00 3.57 9.42
CA GLY A 308 -2.05 2.61 9.12
C GLY A 308 -1.55 1.58 8.12
N MET A 309 -2.02 0.34 8.20
CA MET A 309 -1.59 -0.74 7.32
C MET A 309 -2.78 -1.46 6.70
N MET A 310 -2.69 -1.81 5.42
CA MET A 310 -3.78 -2.48 4.71
C MET A 310 -3.29 -3.56 3.74
N GLY A 311 -4.13 -4.58 3.56
CA GLY A 311 -3.91 -5.63 2.59
C GLY A 311 -5.22 -6.24 2.09
N ILE A 312 -5.17 -6.79 0.87
CA ILE A 312 -6.22 -7.61 0.26
C ILE A 312 -5.66 -9.01 -0.02
N SER A 313 -6.51 -10.03 0.07
CA SER A 313 -6.12 -11.40 -0.28
C SER A 313 -5.02 -11.92 0.63
N LYS A 314 -4.01 -12.52 0.01
CA LYS A 314 -2.76 -12.96 0.61
C LYS A 314 -2.06 -11.84 1.40
N SER A 315 -2.20 -10.56 1.06
CA SER A 315 -1.59 -9.52 1.88
C SER A 315 -2.38 -9.19 3.17
N SER A 316 -3.63 -9.63 3.28
CA SER A 316 -4.46 -9.46 4.48
C SER A 316 -3.96 -10.30 5.65
N TYR A 317 -3.57 -11.56 5.41
CA TYR A 317 -3.02 -12.39 6.49
C TYR A 317 -1.67 -11.86 6.95
N ARG A 318 -0.85 -11.32 6.03
CA ARG A 318 0.42 -10.64 6.38
C ARG A 318 0.15 -9.42 7.25
N THR A 319 -0.83 -8.59 6.87
CA THR A 319 -1.27 -7.44 7.68
C THR A 319 -1.66 -7.86 9.10
N LEU A 320 -2.49 -8.91 9.25
CA LEU A 320 -2.87 -9.41 10.58
C LEU A 320 -1.67 -10.00 11.33
N LEU A 321 -0.81 -10.77 10.66
CA LEU A 321 0.38 -11.36 11.27
C LEU A 321 1.36 -10.29 11.77
N THR A 322 1.63 -9.27 10.95
CA THR A 322 2.45 -8.10 11.31
C THR A 322 1.88 -7.38 12.52
N ALA A 323 0.55 -7.24 12.60
CA ALA A 323 -0.12 -6.60 13.72
C ALA A 323 -0.17 -7.47 14.98
N ALA A 324 -0.29 -8.78 14.86
CA ALA A 324 -0.39 -9.72 15.98
C ALA A 324 0.98 -10.02 16.58
N LYS A 325 1.99 -10.25 15.74
CA LYS A 325 3.31 -10.73 16.14
C LYS A 325 4.30 -9.57 16.33
N ARG A 326 5.03 -9.57 17.44
CA ARG A 326 6.22 -8.74 17.67
C ARG A 326 7.52 -9.53 17.52
N THR A 327 8.64 -8.82 17.43
CA THR A 327 9.97 -9.41 17.55
C THR A 327 10.08 -10.18 18.87
N GLY A 328 10.48 -11.46 18.80
CA GLY A 328 10.61 -12.34 19.97
C GLY A 328 9.32 -13.00 20.47
N ASP A 329 8.14 -12.63 19.97
CA ASP A 329 6.89 -13.27 20.37
C ASP A 329 6.85 -14.75 19.95
N LYS A 330 6.37 -15.59 20.87
CA LYS A 330 6.10 -17.01 20.64
C LYS A 330 4.60 -17.25 20.47
N PRO A 331 4.18 -18.31 19.76
CA PRO A 331 2.78 -18.72 19.72
C PRO A 331 2.22 -18.88 21.13
N SER A 332 1.06 -18.28 21.39
CA SER A 332 0.42 -18.27 22.71
C SER A 332 -0.67 -19.35 22.87
N LEU A 333 -1.01 -20.05 21.79
CA LEU A 333 -2.14 -20.98 21.75
C LEU A 333 -1.79 -22.29 22.49
N LYS A 334 -2.51 -22.57 23.58
CA LYS A 334 -2.34 -23.79 24.37
C LYS A 334 -2.97 -24.98 23.65
N ALA A 335 -2.43 -26.18 23.89
CA ALA A 335 -2.99 -27.42 23.34
C ALA A 335 -4.47 -27.60 23.69
N SER A 336 -4.88 -27.21 24.91
CA SER A 336 -6.28 -27.27 25.36
C SER A 336 -7.23 -26.32 24.63
N GLU A 337 -6.70 -25.24 24.02
CA GLU A 337 -7.49 -24.28 23.25
C GLU A 337 -7.76 -24.82 21.84
N LEU A 338 -6.92 -25.70 21.29
CA LEU A 338 -7.06 -26.24 19.93
C LEU A 338 -8.36 -27.00 19.70
N ASP A 339 -8.99 -27.50 20.77
CA ASP A 339 -10.24 -28.25 20.70
C ASP A 339 -11.47 -27.35 20.93
N GLN A 340 -11.26 -26.06 21.19
CA GLN A 340 -12.31 -25.07 21.44
C GLN A 340 -12.55 -24.20 20.20
N TYR A 341 -13.80 -23.82 19.99
CA TYR A 341 -14.14 -22.80 19.01
C TYR A 341 -13.55 -21.45 19.44
N PRO A 342 -12.93 -20.66 18.53
CA PRO A 342 -12.84 -20.85 17.09
C PRO A 342 -11.62 -21.62 16.57
N TRP A 343 -10.68 -22.01 17.44
CA TRP A 343 -9.39 -22.60 17.04
C TRP A 343 -9.52 -23.98 16.40
N SER A 344 -10.41 -24.82 16.91
CA SER A 344 -10.69 -26.15 16.36
C SER A 344 -11.19 -26.13 14.91
N PHE A 345 -11.81 -25.04 14.47
CA PHE A 345 -12.17 -24.85 13.06
C PHE A 345 -10.93 -24.84 12.16
N PHE A 346 -9.84 -24.20 12.59
CA PHE A 346 -8.61 -24.02 11.81
C PHE A 346 -7.59 -25.15 11.93
N TYR A 347 -7.47 -25.75 13.12
CA TYR A 347 -6.40 -26.71 13.42
C TYR A 347 -6.87 -28.16 13.49
N ARG A 348 -8.15 -28.37 13.83
CA ARG A 348 -8.75 -29.71 13.85
C ARG A 348 -9.64 -29.97 12.66
N GLY A 349 -10.04 -28.90 11.95
CA GLY A 349 -11.02 -29.00 10.90
C GLY A 349 -12.39 -29.40 11.45
N VAL A 350 -12.80 -28.86 12.60
CA VAL A 350 -14.12 -29.17 13.18
C VAL A 350 -15.09 -28.03 12.87
N LEU A 351 -16.15 -28.34 12.13
CA LEU A 351 -17.26 -27.41 11.87
C LEU A 351 -18.29 -27.52 13.00
N TYR A 352 -18.65 -26.38 13.57
CA TYR A 352 -19.66 -26.33 14.64
C TYR A 352 -21.07 -26.20 14.07
N PRO A 353 -22.10 -26.83 14.68
CA PRO A 353 -23.48 -26.75 14.23
C PRO A 353 -24.03 -25.32 14.07
N SER A 354 -23.57 -24.39 14.93
CA SER A 354 -23.91 -22.97 14.84
C SER A 354 -23.49 -22.34 13.51
N LEU A 355 -22.31 -22.70 13.00
CA LEU A 355 -21.85 -22.29 11.68
C LEU A 355 -22.72 -22.93 10.59
N LEU A 356 -23.00 -24.23 10.70
CA LEU A 356 -23.80 -24.96 9.70
C LEU A 356 -25.19 -24.35 9.52
N LYS A 357 -25.84 -23.86 10.58
CA LYS A 357 -27.16 -23.22 10.53
C LYS A 357 -27.24 -22.04 9.56
N ASN A 358 -26.12 -21.34 9.34
CA ASN A 358 -26.06 -20.18 8.46
C ASN A 358 -25.84 -20.57 6.97
N TYR A 359 -25.63 -21.86 6.68
CA TYR A 359 -25.35 -22.34 5.33
C TYR A 359 -26.45 -23.28 4.81
N LYS A 360 -26.70 -23.21 3.50
CA LYS A 360 -27.59 -24.16 2.81
C LYS A 360 -26.97 -25.57 2.84
N GLU A 361 -27.80 -26.61 2.85
CA GLU A 361 -27.37 -28.03 2.88
C GLU A 361 -26.32 -28.37 1.79
N GLU A 362 -26.51 -27.86 0.57
CA GLU A 362 -25.56 -28.07 -0.54
C GLU A 362 -24.18 -27.41 -0.32
N ILE A 363 -24.11 -26.40 0.55
CA ILE A 363 -22.87 -25.74 0.97
C ILE A 363 -22.24 -26.55 2.11
N GLN A 364 -23.04 -26.95 3.10
CA GLN A 364 -22.59 -27.76 4.23
C GLN A 364 -21.87 -29.03 3.77
N ALA A 365 -22.42 -29.73 2.77
CA ALA A 365 -21.83 -30.94 2.19
C ALA A 365 -20.47 -30.71 1.49
N LYS A 366 -20.08 -29.47 1.20
CA LYS A 366 -18.83 -29.10 0.53
C LYS A 366 -17.86 -28.31 1.41
N LEU A 367 -18.23 -28.03 2.66
CA LEU A 367 -17.32 -27.40 3.61
C LEU A 367 -16.24 -28.42 3.98
N VAL A 368 -15.08 -28.30 3.34
CA VAL A 368 -13.88 -29.01 3.76
C VAL A 368 -13.24 -28.16 4.85
N PRO A 369 -13.19 -28.64 6.09
CA PRO A 369 -12.57 -27.89 7.16
C PRO A 369 -11.09 -27.69 6.87
N PHE A 370 -10.58 -26.49 7.12
CA PHE A 370 -9.15 -26.24 6.94
C PHE A 370 -8.39 -26.89 8.09
N LYS A 371 -7.36 -27.68 7.77
CA LYS A 371 -6.49 -28.29 8.77
C LYS A 371 -5.10 -27.69 8.61
N VAL A 372 -4.78 -26.71 9.44
CA VAL A 372 -3.41 -26.23 9.60
C VAL A 372 -2.66 -27.19 10.49
N ASP A 373 -1.51 -27.66 10.02
CA ASP A 373 -0.61 -28.48 10.83
C ASP A 373 -0.16 -27.66 12.05
N PRO A 374 -0.44 -28.10 13.30
CA PRO A 374 0.01 -27.40 14.50
C PRO A 374 1.53 -27.18 14.53
N GLN A 375 2.34 -27.97 13.82
CA GLN A 375 3.78 -27.73 13.72
C GLN A 375 4.13 -26.48 12.89
N THR A 376 3.28 -26.08 11.94
CA THR A 376 3.46 -24.80 11.21
C THR A 376 3.26 -23.59 12.12
N VAL A 377 2.56 -23.75 13.26
CA VAL A 377 2.42 -22.72 14.30
C VAL A 377 3.69 -22.56 15.12
N ASN A 378 4.46 -23.63 15.32
CA ASN A 378 5.68 -23.61 16.14
C ASN A 378 6.90 -22.98 15.44
N GLY A 379 6.72 -22.44 14.24
CA GLY A 379 7.82 -22.20 13.33
C GLY A 379 8.30 -20.76 13.17
N VAL A 380 7.51 -19.70 13.42
CA VAL A 380 7.92 -18.38 12.90
C VAL A 380 9.27 -17.96 13.49
N ALA A 381 10.28 -17.88 12.63
CA ALA A 381 11.65 -17.64 13.03
C ALA A 381 11.78 -16.25 13.67
N GLU A 382 12.77 -16.09 14.55
CA GLU A 382 13.17 -14.77 15.02
C GLU A 382 13.57 -13.89 13.83
N GLU A 383 13.19 -12.62 13.89
CA GLU A 383 13.56 -11.63 12.87
C GLU A 383 15.08 -11.43 12.94
N LEU A 384 15.81 -11.87 11.90
CA LEU A 384 17.27 -11.99 11.94
C LEU A 384 18.04 -10.67 11.81
N ASP A 385 17.36 -9.61 11.42
CA ASP A 385 17.93 -8.27 11.25
C ASP A 385 16.78 -7.29 11.42
N LEU A 386 16.86 -6.38 12.39
CA LEU A 386 15.82 -5.37 12.64
C LEU A 386 16.00 -4.10 11.80
N GLY A 387 17.14 -3.98 11.10
CA GLY A 387 17.52 -2.82 10.32
C GLY A 387 18.01 -1.62 11.15
N PRO A 388 18.37 -0.50 10.48
CA PRO A 388 18.92 0.69 11.13
C PRO A 388 17.92 1.41 12.06
N TYR A 389 16.63 1.13 11.90
CA TYR A 389 15.55 1.73 12.69
C TYR A 389 14.99 0.78 13.74
N ALA A 390 15.79 -0.17 14.24
CA ALA A 390 15.38 -1.19 15.22
C ALA A 390 14.75 -0.64 16.53
N LYS A 391 14.99 0.63 16.86
CA LYS A 391 14.42 1.30 18.04
C LYS A 391 12.99 1.80 17.82
N GLU A 392 12.58 1.96 16.57
CA GLU A 392 11.22 2.36 16.24
C GLU A 392 10.27 1.19 16.46
N SER A 393 9.02 1.49 16.84
CA SER A 393 7.99 0.47 16.92
C SER A 393 7.71 -0.11 15.52
N ASP A 394 7.47 -1.41 15.44
CA ASP A 394 7.04 -2.13 14.24
C ASP A 394 5.53 -2.38 14.18
N CYS A 395 4.80 -2.04 15.25
CA CYS A 395 3.37 -2.23 15.32
C CYS A 395 2.66 -1.13 14.52
N PRO A 396 1.77 -1.46 13.57
CA PRO A 396 0.92 -0.45 12.94
C PRO A 396 -0.04 0.15 13.99
N ASP A 397 -0.44 1.41 13.77
CA ASP A 397 -1.37 2.14 14.64
C ASP A 397 -2.83 1.73 14.38
N VAL A 398 -3.14 1.30 13.16
CA VAL A 398 -4.45 0.77 12.74
C VAL A 398 -4.24 -0.20 11.58
N ILE A 399 -5.05 -1.25 11.49
CA ILE A 399 -4.99 -2.17 10.35
C ILE A 399 -6.33 -2.35 9.65
N MET A 400 -6.26 -2.66 8.36
CA MET A 400 -7.37 -3.17 7.58
C MET A 400 -6.97 -4.45 6.84
N CYS A 401 -7.68 -5.53 7.15
CA CYS A 401 -7.53 -6.82 6.48
C CYS A 401 -8.76 -7.08 5.61
N SER A 402 -8.56 -7.38 4.32
CA SER A 402 -9.65 -7.64 3.39
C SER A 402 -9.52 -8.99 2.68
N ASP A 403 -10.38 -9.95 3.01
CA ASP A 403 -10.43 -11.29 2.37
C ASP A 403 -9.10 -12.09 2.37
N GLY A 404 -8.54 -12.41 3.56
CA GLY A 404 -7.32 -13.24 3.68
C GLY A 404 -7.53 -14.76 3.71
N GLY A 405 -8.79 -15.22 3.67
CA GLY A 405 -9.12 -16.65 3.67
C GLY A 405 -8.48 -17.46 4.82
N PRO A 406 -8.19 -18.75 4.59
CA PRO A 406 -7.64 -19.64 5.62
C PRO A 406 -6.24 -19.27 6.13
N ALA A 407 -5.49 -18.44 5.40
CA ALA A 407 -4.13 -18.05 5.76
C ALA A 407 -4.06 -17.24 7.08
N PHE A 408 -5.18 -16.68 7.55
CA PHE A 408 -5.25 -16.04 8.86
C PHE A 408 -4.89 -16.98 10.01
N ALA A 409 -5.10 -18.29 9.86
CA ALA A 409 -4.72 -19.30 10.85
C ALA A 409 -3.23 -19.24 11.25
N VAL A 410 -2.38 -18.63 10.45
CA VAL A 410 -0.96 -18.41 10.77
C VAL A 410 -0.78 -17.28 11.79
N ALA A 411 -1.64 -16.26 11.75
CA ALA A 411 -1.59 -15.11 12.67
C ALA A 411 -2.31 -15.38 14.00
N LEU A 412 -3.32 -16.25 14.00
CA LEU A 412 -4.17 -16.53 15.16
C LEU A 412 -3.41 -16.88 16.46
N PRO A 413 -2.33 -17.70 16.43
CA PRO A 413 -1.58 -18.05 17.64
C PRO A 413 -0.84 -16.88 18.27
N TYR A 414 -0.60 -15.81 17.50
CA TYR A 414 0.10 -14.61 17.92
C TYR A 414 -0.87 -13.50 18.37
N LEU A 415 -2.18 -13.70 18.25
CA LEU A 415 -3.14 -12.70 18.71
C LEU A 415 -3.02 -12.50 20.22
N THR A 416 -2.97 -11.23 20.62
CA THR A 416 -2.96 -10.77 22.01
C THR A 416 -3.98 -9.65 22.17
N ASP A 417 -4.21 -9.22 23.40
CA ASP A 417 -4.98 -8.01 23.73
C ASP A 417 -4.34 -6.71 23.21
N ARG A 418 -3.09 -6.78 22.75
CA ARG A 418 -2.32 -5.67 22.15
C ARG A 418 -2.56 -5.50 20.64
N LEU A 419 -3.61 -6.10 20.08
CA LEU A 419 -3.95 -5.91 18.67
C LEU A 419 -4.36 -4.44 18.45
N PRO A 420 -3.80 -3.73 17.46
CA PRO A 420 -4.23 -2.37 17.17
C PRO A 420 -5.69 -2.35 16.69
N PRO A 421 -6.33 -1.17 16.70
CA PRO A 421 -7.63 -0.96 16.08
C PRO A 421 -7.68 -1.61 14.70
N THR A 422 -8.68 -2.47 14.48
CA THR A 422 -8.69 -3.39 13.34
C THR A 422 -10.00 -3.30 12.58
N ILE A 423 -9.91 -3.06 11.27
CA ILE A 423 -10.98 -3.29 10.32
C ILE A 423 -10.80 -4.67 9.71
N TYR A 424 -11.81 -5.52 9.85
CA TYR A 424 -11.89 -6.78 9.15
C TYR A 424 -13.00 -6.74 8.12
N ASN A 425 -12.60 -6.56 6.86
CA ASN A 425 -13.49 -6.53 5.72
C ASN A 425 -13.53 -7.89 5.04
N LEU A 426 -14.73 -8.39 4.80
CA LEU A 426 -14.95 -9.66 4.12
C LEU A 426 -15.88 -9.44 2.95
N GLY A 427 -15.32 -9.57 1.76
CA GLY A 427 -16.10 -9.90 0.59
C GLY A 427 -16.17 -11.43 0.39
N GLY A 428 -17.18 -11.90 -0.33
CA GLY A 428 -17.27 -13.28 -0.79
C GLY A 428 -16.25 -13.54 -1.89
N SER A 429 -15.32 -14.48 -1.71
CA SER A 429 -14.30 -14.70 -2.74
C SER A 429 -14.88 -15.06 -4.13
N SER A 430 -14.23 -14.59 -5.18
CA SER A 430 -14.67 -14.74 -6.56
C SER A 430 -14.79 -16.22 -6.96
N GLY A 431 -16.00 -16.65 -7.35
CA GLY A 431 -16.29 -18.01 -7.82
C GLY A 431 -17.38 -18.73 -7.01
N LYS A 432 -17.98 -19.79 -7.58
CA LYS A 432 -19.06 -20.56 -6.90
C LYS A 432 -18.58 -21.32 -5.65
N ILE A 433 -17.32 -21.73 -5.63
CA ILE A 433 -16.70 -22.48 -4.52
C ILE A 433 -16.05 -21.52 -3.52
N GLY A 434 -15.39 -20.47 -4.01
CA GLY A 434 -14.82 -19.42 -3.18
C GLY A 434 -15.86 -18.74 -2.28
N ARG A 435 -17.03 -18.37 -2.83
CA ARG A 435 -18.16 -17.84 -2.05
C ARG A 435 -18.55 -18.74 -0.87
N ARG A 436 -18.39 -20.06 -1.00
CA ARG A 436 -18.77 -21.01 0.06
C ARG A 436 -17.73 -21.09 1.17
N ILE A 437 -16.45 -20.92 0.85
CA ILE A 437 -15.33 -21.09 1.80
C ILE A 437 -14.95 -19.77 2.48
N GLY A 438 -14.98 -18.63 1.79
CA GLY A 438 -14.65 -17.34 2.41
C GLY A 438 -15.58 -17.01 3.59
N HIS A 439 -16.87 -17.34 3.47
CA HIS A 439 -17.83 -17.14 4.54
C HIS A 439 -17.60 -18.04 5.76
N CYS A 440 -17.07 -19.26 5.58
CA CYS A 440 -16.89 -20.15 6.73
C CYS A 440 -15.68 -19.78 7.59
N VAL A 441 -14.70 -19.06 7.02
CA VAL A 441 -13.49 -18.62 7.75
C VAL A 441 -13.69 -17.29 8.46
N ALA A 442 -14.55 -16.44 7.92
CA ALA A 442 -14.87 -15.10 8.41
C ALA A 442 -15.25 -15.01 9.89
N GLU A 443 -16.29 -15.76 10.29
CA GLU A 443 -16.80 -15.74 11.67
C GLU A 443 -15.78 -16.31 12.67
N PRO A 444 -15.11 -17.45 12.40
CA PRO A 444 -14.03 -17.93 13.26
C PRO A 444 -12.89 -16.92 13.47
N VAL A 445 -12.46 -16.18 12.44
CA VAL A 445 -11.41 -15.14 12.61
C VAL A 445 -11.92 -13.99 13.49
N ARG A 446 -13.15 -13.52 13.27
CA ARG A 446 -13.79 -12.48 14.09
C ARG A 446 -13.83 -12.90 15.56
N ASP A 447 -14.30 -14.12 15.81
CA ASP A 447 -14.48 -14.62 17.16
C ASP A 447 -13.12 -14.92 17.83
N ALA A 448 -12.10 -15.25 17.04
CA ALA A 448 -10.73 -15.41 17.50
C ALA A 448 -10.14 -14.08 17.99
N ILE A 449 -10.35 -13.00 17.23
CA ILE A 449 -9.92 -11.65 17.58
C ILE A 449 -10.63 -11.19 18.88
N ARG A 450 -11.94 -11.42 18.99
CA ARG A 450 -12.72 -11.10 20.19
C ARG A 450 -12.27 -11.91 21.41
N ALA A 451 -12.05 -13.22 21.25
CA ALA A 451 -11.61 -14.10 22.33
C ALA A 451 -10.24 -13.69 22.91
N ARG A 452 -9.45 -12.90 22.16
CA ARG A 452 -8.16 -12.37 22.58
C ARG A 452 -8.23 -10.94 23.13
N GLY A 453 -9.43 -10.39 23.31
CA GLY A 453 -9.65 -9.12 24.01
C GLY A 453 -9.49 -7.87 23.14
N ALA A 454 -9.51 -7.98 21.81
CA ALA A 454 -9.50 -6.79 20.96
C ALA A 454 -10.84 -6.03 21.09
N GLU A 455 -10.78 -4.83 21.69
CA GLU A 455 -11.97 -4.00 21.97
C GLU A 455 -12.34 -3.07 20.80
N GLU A 456 -11.34 -2.50 20.11
CA GLU A 456 -11.54 -1.59 18.98
C GLU A 456 -11.51 -2.32 17.64
N PHE A 457 -12.66 -2.86 17.25
CA PHE A 457 -12.75 -3.73 16.08
C PHE A 457 -14.00 -3.45 15.25
N LEU A 458 -13.80 -3.17 13.96
CA LEU A 458 -14.85 -3.01 12.97
C LEU A 458 -14.93 -4.27 12.10
N TYR A 459 -16.03 -5.02 12.23
CA TYR A 459 -16.32 -6.18 11.40
C TYR A 459 -17.29 -5.81 10.29
N VAL A 460 -16.85 -5.96 9.04
CA VAL A 460 -17.71 -5.76 7.88
C VAL A 460 -17.78 -7.05 7.08
N HIS A 461 -18.99 -7.59 6.97
CA HIS A 461 -19.27 -8.79 6.19
C HIS A 461 -20.30 -8.46 5.12
N GLU A 462 -19.82 -8.39 3.88
CA GLU A 462 -20.65 -8.11 2.72
C GLU A 462 -20.58 -9.28 1.74
N PRO A 463 -21.46 -10.29 1.89
CA PRO A 463 -21.37 -11.52 1.10
C PRO A 463 -21.62 -11.33 -0.41
N LYS A 464 -22.14 -10.17 -0.80
CA LYS A 464 -22.38 -9.80 -2.20
C LYS A 464 -21.17 -9.14 -2.85
N LEU A 465 -20.27 -8.54 -2.08
CA LEU A 465 -19.03 -7.95 -2.57
C LEU A 465 -18.02 -9.07 -2.79
N TYR A 466 -17.30 -9.08 -3.91
CA TYR A 466 -16.42 -10.20 -4.23
C TYR A 466 -15.08 -10.14 -3.46
N HIS A 467 -13.98 -10.63 -4.03
CA HIS A 467 -12.61 -10.48 -3.50
C HIS A 467 -12.10 -9.03 -3.62
N GLU A 468 -12.94 -8.07 -3.27
CA GLU A 468 -12.84 -6.67 -3.64
C GLU A 468 -12.87 -5.81 -2.39
N PHE A 469 -12.19 -4.66 -2.49
CA PHE A 469 -12.32 -3.62 -1.49
C PHE A 469 -13.80 -3.21 -1.37
N ASN A 470 -14.33 -3.18 -0.15
CA ASN A 470 -15.70 -2.78 0.07
C ASN A 470 -15.82 -1.26 0.00
N TRP A 471 -15.99 -0.76 -1.21
CA TRP A 471 -16.06 0.66 -1.49
C TRP A 471 -17.36 1.31 -0.99
N TYR A 472 -18.45 0.56 -0.83
CA TYR A 472 -19.69 1.08 -0.22
C TYR A 472 -19.50 1.52 1.24
N ARG A 473 -18.45 1.02 1.89
CA ARG A 473 -18.08 1.36 3.28
C ARG A 473 -16.81 2.21 3.32
N TYR A 474 -16.38 2.78 2.19
CA TYR A 474 -15.16 3.57 2.10
C TYR A 474 -15.14 4.71 3.11
N ASP A 475 -16.20 5.51 3.20
CA ASP A 475 -16.25 6.66 4.11
C ASP A 475 -16.17 6.23 5.58
N GLU A 476 -16.73 5.07 5.93
CA GLU A 476 -16.63 4.51 7.27
C GLU A 476 -15.22 4.00 7.57
N PHE A 477 -14.59 3.32 6.62
CA PHE A 477 -13.20 2.91 6.76
C PHE A 477 -12.31 4.14 6.92
N LYS A 478 -12.48 5.15 6.06
CA LYS A 478 -11.76 6.40 6.18
C LYS A 478 -11.97 7.06 7.54
N ALA A 479 -13.21 7.18 8.01
CA ALA A 479 -13.52 7.74 9.33
C ALA A 479 -12.85 6.95 10.46
N PHE A 480 -12.78 5.62 10.34
CA PHE A 480 -12.08 4.76 11.29
C PHE A 480 -10.57 5.04 11.27
N PHE A 481 -9.94 5.16 10.09
CA PHE A 481 -8.53 5.54 9.98
C PHE A 481 -8.29 6.96 10.51
N ASP A 482 -9.16 7.93 10.19
CA ASP A 482 -9.06 9.32 10.66
C ASP A 482 -9.05 9.37 12.20
N LYS A 483 -9.96 8.65 12.86
CA LYS A 483 -10.02 8.54 14.33
C LYS A 483 -8.70 8.06 14.93
N GLN A 484 -8.00 7.13 14.27
CA GLN A 484 -6.83 6.46 14.84
C GLN A 484 -5.49 7.13 14.47
N LEU A 485 -5.47 7.86 13.35
CA LEU A 485 -4.22 8.36 12.77
C LEU A 485 -4.07 9.87 12.81
N GLN A 486 -5.18 10.61 12.78
CA GLN A 486 -5.10 12.06 12.89
C GLN A 486 -4.85 12.42 14.35
N PRO A 487 -3.90 13.33 14.64
CA PRO A 487 -3.78 13.85 16.00
C PRO A 487 -5.13 14.42 16.41
N GLU A 488 -5.58 14.13 17.63
CA GLU A 488 -6.80 14.73 18.18
C GLU A 488 -6.71 16.22 17.89
N HIS A 489 -7.55 16.71 16.98
CA HIS A 489 -7.75 18.14 16.86
C HIS A 489 -8.24 18.54 18.24
N LYS A 490 -7.36 19.16 19.04
CA LYS A 490 -7.81 19.93 20.18
C LYS A 490 -8.84 20.87 19.59
N HIS A 491 -10.11 20.59 19.85
CA HIS A 491 -11.19 21.51 19.55
C HIS A 491 -10.86 22.74 20.37
N GLU A 492 -10.18 23.71 19.75
CA GLU A 492 -9.94 25.03 20.32
C GLU A 492 -11.24 25.81 20.43
#